data_AF-A0AAX4JC67-F1
#
_entry.id   AF-A0AAX4JC67-F1
#
_cell.length_a   1.000
_cell.length_b   1.000
_cell.length_c   1.000
_cell.angle_alpha   90.00
_cell.angle_beta   90.00
_cell.angle_gamma   90.00
#
_symmetry.space_group_name_H-M   'P 1'
#
loop_
_entity.id
_entity.type
_entity.pdbx_description
1 polymer ?
#
loop_
_entity_poly.entity_id
_entity_poly.type
_entity_poly.pdbx_seq_one_letter_code
_entity_poly.pdbx_strand_id
1 'polypeptide(L)'
;MKILKKNIKFFANYEINQALENDTSKFVDQVKTFCTSKEYKPDIYTKLKEYNLVEFEILQLLNLCPKQLIDLSLVIEEIEERYTEEKLEEILELFK
;
A
#
# COMPACT_ATOMS: atom_id res chain seq x y z
N MET A 1 2.67 27.09 -17.66
CA MET A 1 1.73 26.20 -16.96
C MET A 1 1.66 26.65 -15.49
N LYS A 2 0.49 27.08 -14.97
CA LYS A 2 0.32 27.49 -13.56
C LYS A 2 -0.40 26.37 -12.82
N ILE A 3 0.17 25.86 -11.73
CA ILE A 3 -0.47 24.85 -10.88
C ILE A 3 -1.51 25.55 -10.02
N LEU A 4 -2.79 25.18 -10.16
CA LEU A 4 -3.93 25.88 -9.56
C LEU A 4 -4.21 25.45 -8.11
N LYS A 5 -3.89 24.20 -7.75
CA LYS A 5 -3.93 23.66 -6.38
C LYS A 5 -3.02 22.44 -6.30
N LYS A 6 -2.16 22.37 -5.29
CA LYS A 6 -1.33 21.18 -5.03
C LYS A 6 -2.15 20.21 -4.17
N ASN A 7 -3.04 19.44 -4.80
CA ASN A 7 -3.76 18.37 -4.12
C ASN A 7 -2.91 17.10 -4.23
N ILE A 8 -2.20 16.76 -3.15
CA ILE A 8 -1.33 15.59 -3.10
C ILE A 8 -2.21 14.41 -2.69
N LYS A 9 -2.71 13.66 -3.68
CA LYS A 9 -3.35 12.37 -3.45
C LYS A 9 -2.30 11.28 -3.58
N PHE A 10 -2.20 10.41 -2.58
CA PHE A 10 -1.36 9.21 -2.66
C PHE A 10 -2.08 8.15 -3.47
N PHE A 11 -1.34 7.44 -4.33
CA PHE A 11 -1.86 6.37 -5.16
C PHE A 11 -1.12 5.07 -4.86
N ALA A 12 -1.87 4.00 -4.67
CA ALA A 12 -1.30 2.66 -4.58
C ALA A 12 -0.82 2.20 -5.97
N ASN A 13 0.12 1.25 -6.01
CA ASN A 13 0.68 0.73 -7.26
C ASN A 13 -0.39 0.20 -8.22
N TYR A 14 -1.47 -0.39 -7.68
CA TYR A 14 -2.63 -0.79 -8.48
C TYR A 14 -3.33 0.38 -9.18
N GLU A 15 -3.60 1.48 -8.47
CA GLU A 15 -4.27 2.65 -9.04
C GLU A 15 -3.44 3.26 -10.17
N ILE A 16 -2.11 3.25 -10.01
CA ILE A 16 -1.16 3.66 -11.05
C ILE A 16 -1.28 2.75 -12.27
N ASN A 17 -1.30 1.42 -12.07
CA ASN A 17 -1.45 0.47 -13.17
C ASN A 17 -2.77 0.64 -13.94
N GLN A 18 -3.88 0.89 -13.23
CA GLN A 18 -5.19 1.15 -13.84
C GLN A 18 -5.17 2.44 -14.66
N ALA A 19 -4.57 3.51 -14.14
CA ALA A 19 -4.46 4.79 -14.84
C ALA A 19 -3.59 4.70 -16.11
N LEU A 20 -2.62 3.78 -16.13
CA LEU A 20 -1.66 3.60 -17.22
C LEU A 20 -2.03 2.46 -18.19
N GLU A 21 -3.23 1.89 -18.09
CA GLU A 21 -3.64 0.72 -18.88
C GLU A 21 -3.59 0.99 -20.39
N ASN A 22 -3.92 2.21 -20.81
CA ASN A 22 -3.98 2.63 -22.22
C ASN A 22 -2.68 3.23 -22.77
N ASP A 23 -1.67 3.46 -21.93
CA ASP A 23 -0.39 4.06 -22.32
C ASP A 23 0.68 2.95 -22.50
N THR A 24 1.39 3.00 -23.63
CA THR A 24 2.33 1.96 -24.08
C THR A 24 3.75 2.50 -24.27
N SER A 25 4.06 3.67 -23.70
CA SER A 25 5.43 4.16 -23.73
C SER A 25 6.39 3.24 -22.96
N LYS A 26 7.66 3.17 -23.39
CA LYS A 26 8.72 2.40 -22.69
C LYS A 26 8.84 2.76 -21.20
N PHE A 27 8.51 4.00 -20.84
CA PHE A 27 8.49 4.47 -19.46
C PHE A 27 7.36 3.79 -18.66
N VAL A 28 6.18 3.64 -19.27
CA VAL A 28 5.03 2.96 -18.64
C VAL A 28 5.33 1.49 -18.42
N ASP A 29 6.05 0.83 -19.33
CA ASP A 29 6.47 -0.56 -19.13
C ASP A 29 7.44 -0.70 -17.95
N GLN A 30 8.35 0.27 -17.77
CA GLN A 30 9.23 0.32 -16.60
C GLN A 30 8.39 0.49 -15.32
N VAL A 31 7.46 1.45 -15.30
CA VAL A 31 6.57 1.69 -14.15
C VAL A 31 5.73 0.45 -13.81
N LYS A 32 5.10 -0.19 -14.79
CA LYS A 32 4.33 -1.44 -14.62
C LYS A 32 5.19 -2.60 -14.08
N THR A 33 6.49 -2.61 -14.40
CA THR A 33 7.44 -3.59 -13.85
C THR A 33 7.67 -3.38 -12.35
N PHE A 34 7.78 -2.13 -11.92
CA PHE A 34 7.97 -1.78 -10.50
C PHE A 34 6.67 -1.86 -9.69
N CYS A 35 5.54 -1.50 -10.29
CA CYS A 35 4.21 -1.59 -9.69
C CYS A 35 3.63 -3.00 -9.88
N THR A 36 4.22 -4.02 -9.25
CA THR A 36 3.84 -5.42 -9.49
C THR A 36 2.56 -5.86 -8.77
N SER A 37 2.02 -5.07 -7.83
CA SER A 37 0.79 -5.41 -7.12
C SER A 37 -0.43 -5.31 -8.07
N LYS A 38 -0.97 -6.46 -8.47
CA LYS A 38 -2.10 -6.54 -9.39
C LYS A 38 -3.46 -6.54 -8.70
N GLU A 39 -3.51 -6.87 -7.41
CA GLU A 39 -4.75 -7.00 -6.66
C GLU A 39 -4.91 -5.86 -5.66
N TYR A 40 -5.84 -4.96 -5.96
CA TYR A 40 -6.37 -4.03 -4.97
C TYR A 40 -7.57 -4.66 -4.29
N LYS A 41 -7.43 -4.90 -2.99
CA LYS A 41 -8.51 -5.35 -2.13
C LYS A 41 -9.01 -4.13 -1.34
N PRO A 42 -10.04 -3.39 -1.81
CA PRO A 42 -10.58 -2.22 -1.10
C PRO A 42 -11.02 -2.55 0.34
N ASP A 43 -11.41 -3.80 0.56
CA ASP A 43 -11.77 -4.33 1.87
C ASP A 43 -10.58 -4.30 2.84
N ILE A 44 -9.35 -4.56 2.35
CA ILE A 44 -8.14 -4.50 3.18
C ILE A 44 -7.84 -3.06 3.57
N TYR A 45 -7.91 -2.10 2.64
CA TYR A 45 -7.66 -0.69 2.96
C TYR A 45 -8.58 -0.17 4.06
N THR A 46 -9.86 -0.55 3.99
CA THR A 46 -10.86 -0.13 4.98
C THR A 46 -10.58 -0.78 6.35
N LYS A 47 -10.25 -2.08 6.37
CA LYS A 47 -9.89 -2.79 7.61
C LYS A 47 -8.62 -2.23 8.24
N LEU A 48 -7.58 -1.94 7.45
CA LEU A 48 -6.32 -1.38 7.95
C LEU A 48 -6.50 -0.02 8.62
N LYS A 49 -7.48 0.79 8.19
CA LYS A 49 -7.81 2.05 8.87
C LYS A 49 -8.31 1.87 10.30
N GLU A 50 -8.92 0.72 10.62
CA GLU A 50 -9.42 0.43 11.97
C GLU A 50 -8.27 0.19 12.96
N TYR A 51 -7.08 -0.17 12.47
CA TYR A 51 -5.88 -0.42 13.28
C TYR A 51 -5.08 0.86 13.59
N ASN A 52 -5.62 2.06 13.31
CA ASN A 52 -4.94 3.33 13.57
C ASN A 52 -3.55 3.43 12.90
N LEU A 53 -3.41 2.80 11.72
CA LEU A 53 -2.23 2.91 10.87
C LEU A 53 -2.24 4.27 10.14
N VAL A 54 -1.07 4.85 9.94
CA VAL A 54 -0.92 6.08 9.15
C VAL A 54 -1.18 5.75 7.68
N GLU A 55 -1.78 6.69 6.94
CA GLU A 55 -2.17 6.48 5.53
C GLU A 55 -1.00 6.01 4.65
N PHE A 56 0.22 6.49 4.93
CA PHE A 56 1.43 6.05 4.25
C PHE A 56 1.82 4.60 4.59
N GLU A 57 1.70 4.19 5.86
CA GLU A 57 1.94 2.80 6.29
C GLU A 57 0.95 1.86 5.58
N ILE A 58 -0.33 2.22 5.54
CA ILE A 58 -1.37 1.44 4.85
C ILE A 58 -1.01 1.27 3.36
N LEU A 59 -0.59 2.34 2.70
CA LEU A 59 -0.23 2.32 1.28
C LEU A 59 1.02 1.47 1.03
N GLN A 60 2.01 1.53 1.91
CA GLN A 60 3.20 0.68 1.85
C GLN A 60 2.85 -0.79 2.07
N LEU A 61 2.01 -1.12 3.05
CA LEU A 61 1.56 -2.49 3.31
C LEU A 61 0.77 -3.06 2.13
N LEU A 62 -0.12 -2.27 1.52
CA LEU A 62 -0.85 -2.67 0.32
C LEU A 62 0.07 -2.95 -0.87
N ASN A 63 1.14 -2.16 -1.02
CA ASN A 63 2.13 -2.36 -2.09
C ASN A 63 3.06 -3.55 -1.80
N LEU A 64 3.44 -3.77 -0.54
CA LEU A 64 4.37 -4.81 -0.12
C LEU A 64 3.73 -6.20 -0.07
N CYS A 65 2.44 -6.27 0.30
CA CYS A 65 1.71 -7.52 0.55
C CYS A 65 2.47 -8.42 1.55
N PRO A 66 2.56 -8.02 2.83
CA PRO A 66 3.35 -8.70 3.85
C PRO A 66 2.89 -10.15 4.04
N LYS A 67 3.84 -11.07 4.21
CA LYS A 67 3.58 -12.50 4.46
C LYS A 67 4.06 -12.96 5.82
N GLN A 68 4.94 -12.19 6.45
CA GLN A 68 5.53 -12.46 7.75
C GLN A 68 5.50 -11.20 8.63
N LEU A 69 5.59 -11.38 9.95
CA LEU A 69 5.64 -10.27 10.91
C LEU A 69 6.82 -9.31 10.65
N ILE A 70 7.95 -9.86 10.17
CA ILE A 70 9.11 -9.04 9.81
C ILE A 70 8.76 -8.03 8.72
N ASP A 71 7.90 -8.38 7.76
CA ASP A 71 7.48 -7.48 6.69
C ASP A 71 6.67 -6.29 7.24
N LEU A 72 5.87 -6.52 8.29
CA LEU A 72 5.14 -5.46 8.98
C LEU A 72 6.11 -4.51 9.70
N SER A 73 7.13 -5.05 10.37
CA SER A 73 8.14 -4.25 11.09
C SER A 73 9.01 -3.39 10.18
N LEU A 74 9.10 -3.71 8.88
CA LEU A 74 9.80 -2.88 7.89
C LEU A 74 9.01 -1.61 7.53
N VAL A 75 7.71 -1.58 7.81
CA VAL A 75 6.79 -0.50 7.43
C VAL A 75 6.31 0.29 8.65
N ILE A 76 5.96 -0.41 9.73
CA ILE A 76 5.40 0.20 10.94
C ILE A 76 6.54 0.46 11.93
N GLU A 77 6.77 1.73 12.26
CA GLU A 77 7.75 2.12 13.27
C GLU A 77 7.28 1.70 14.68
N GLU A 78 8.23 1.27 15.52
CA GLU A 78 8.00 0.87 16.93
C GLU A 78 6.82 -0.11 17.08
N ILE A 79 6.73 -1.08 16.16
CA ILE A 79 5.61 -2.01 16.03
C ILE A 79 5.30 -2.79 17.32
N GLU A 80 6.34 -3.16 18.07
CA GLU A 80 6.24 -3.90 19.34
C GLU A 80 5.64 -3.05 20.48
N GLU A 81 5.78 -1.72 20.42
CA GLU A 81 5.20 -0.80 21.40
C GLU A 81 3.76 -0.40 21.02
N ARG A 82 3.46 -0.36 19.71
CA ARG A 82 2.15 0.07 19.19
C ARG A 82 1.09 -1.03 19.19
N TYR A 83 1.49 -2.28 18.99
CA TYR A 83 0.55 -3.40 18.78
C TYR A 83 0.94 -4.63 19.59
N THR A 84 -0.07 -5.39 20.03
CA THR A 84 0.13 -6.73 20.59
C THR A 84 0.39 -7.73 19.47
N GLU A 85 1.11 -8.80 19.77
CA GLU A 85 1.40 -9.88 18.81
C GLU A 85 0.13 -10.43 18.15
N GLU A 86 -0.94 -10.60 18.94
CA GLU A 86 -2.27 -11.02 18.47
C GLU A 86 -2.83 -10.08 17.38
N LYS A 87 -2.73 -8.76 17.57
CA LYS A 87 -3.20 -7.78 16.56
C LYS A 87 -2.34 -7.79 15.30
N LEU A 88 -1.04 -8.05 15.45
CA LEU A 88 -0.14 -8.14 14.31
C LEU A 88 -0.43 -9.39 13.48
N GLU A 89 -0.78 -10.50 14.12
CA GLU A 89 -1.27 -11.69 13.45
C GLU A 89 -2.60 -11.43 12.72
N GLU A 90 -3.56 -10.74 13.35
CA GLU A 90 -4.82 -10.35 12.71
C GLU A 90 -4.59 -9.48 11.46
N ILE A 91 -3.69 -8.49 11.54
CA ILE A 91 -3.31 -7.65 10.39
C ILE A 91 -2.69 -8.51 9.29
N LEU A 92 -1.81 -9.46 9.65
CA LEU A 92 -1.15 -10.33 8.69
C LEU A 92 -2.13 -11.29 8.00
N GLU A 93 -3.16 -11.75 8.71
CA GLU A 93 -4.22 -12.59 8.14
C GLU A 93 -5.04 -11.87 7.07
N LEU A 94 -5.12 -10.53 7.09
CA LEU A 94 -5.81 -9.77 6.04
C LEU A 94 -5.16 -9.95 4.66
N PHE A 95 -3.86 -10.29 4.61
CA PHE A 95 -3.09 -10.41 3.38
C PHE A 95 -2.94 -11.86 2.88
N LYS A 96 -3.38 -12.85 3.66
CA LYS A 96 -3.45 -14.26 3.23
C LYS A 96 -4.62 -14.50 2.28
#